data_AF-A0A920KB86-F1
#
_entry.id   AF-A0A920KB86-F1
#
_cell.length_a   1.000
_cell.length_b   1.000
_cell.length_c   1.000
_cell.angle_alpha   90.00
_cell.angle_beta   90.00
_cell.angle_gamma   90.00
#
_symmetry.space_group_name_H-M   'P 1'
#
loop_
_entity.id
_entity.type
_entity.pdbx_description
1 polymer ?
#
loop_
_entity_poly.entity_id
_entity_poly.type
_entity_poly.pdbx_seq_one_letter_code
_entity_poly.pdbx_strand_id
1 'polypeptide(L)' 'MADSNKEKVEQLIQDGLAHHDAGDVGQARDAYLQALELEPENAKALDLAGLLCMQCGEPAAAEEFYSSAGFK' A
#
# COMPACT_ATOMS: atom_id res chain seq x y z
N MET A 1 18.91 -7.90 -13.95
CA MET A 1 17.66 -7.17 -14.24
C MET A 1 16.56 -7.67 -13.30
N ALA A 2 16.81 -7.67 -11.98
CA ALA A 2 15.79 -7.92 -10.95
C ALA A 2 15.47 -6.62 -10.18
N ASP A 3 16.29 -5.59 -10.37
CA ASP A 3 16.26 -4.32 -9.65
C ASP A 3 15.11 -3.40 -10.07
N SER A 4 14.59 -3.58 -11.30
CA SER A 4 13.56 -2.70 -11.86
C SER A 4 12.20 -2.80 -11.17
N ASN A 5 11.84 -3.96 -10.60
CA ASN A 5 10.60 -4.08 -9.85
C ASN A 5 10.71 -3.39 -8.49
N LYS A 6 11.86 -3.53 -7.82
CA LYS A 6 12.10 -2.92 -6.52
C LYS A 6 12.09 -1.38 -6.60
N GLU A 7 12.72 -0.81 -7.62
CA GLU A 7 12.67 0.65 -7.87
C GLU A 7 11.23 1.12 -8.14
N LYS A 8 10.45 0.33 -8.90
CA LYS A 8 9.04 0.63 -9.18
C LYS A 8 8.18 0.59 -7.92
N VAL A 9 8.41 -0.40 -7.06
CA VAL A 9 7.76 -0.55 -5.75
C VAL A 9 8.10 0.63 -4.84
N GLU A 10 9.36 1.03 -4.77
CA GLU A 10 9.77 2.22 -3.99
C GLU A 10 9.11 3.49 -4.51
N GLN A 11 8.97 3.65 -5.82
CA GLN A 11 8.29 4.79 -6.44
C GLN A 11 6.81 4.83 -6.06
N LEU A 12 6.11 3.70 -6.17
CA LEU A 12 4.71 3.57 -5.77
C LEU A 12 4.51 3.84 -4.28
N ILE A 13 5.44 3.39 -3.44
CA ILE A 13 5.43 3.72 -2.00
C ILE A 13 5.58 5.23 -1.77
N GLN A 14 6.47 5.91 -2.50
CA GLN A 14 6.64 7.36 -2.38
C GLN A 14 5.39 8.12 -2.85
N ASP A 15 4.78 7.71 -3.96
CA ASP A 15 3.53 8.30 -4.44
C ASP A 15 2.40 8.09 -3.41
N GLY A 16 2.31 6.89 -2.83
CA GLY A 16 1.34 6.59 -1.78
C GLY A 16 1.51 7.47 -0.54
N LEU A 17 2.76 7.73 -0.14
CA LEU A 17 3.08 8.63 0.98
C LEU A 17 2.71 10.09 0.66
N ALA A 18 2.92 10.55 -0.57
CA ALA A 18 2.55 11.90 -0.98
C ALA A 18 1.03 12.11 -0.94
N HIS A 19 0.26 11.12 -1.42
CA HIS A 19 -1.19 11.13 -1.31
C HIS A 19 -1.68 11.02 0.14
N HIS A 20 -0.99 10.24 0.97
CA HIS A 20 -1.28 10.14 2.41
C HIS A 20 -1.12 11.51 3.08
N ASP A 21 -0.02 12.21 2.84
CA ASP A 21 0.24 13.54 3.41
C ASP A 21 -0.79 14.59 2.92
N ALA A 22 -1.25 14.46 1.66
CA ALA A 22 -2.33 15.27 1.12
C ALA A 22 -3.72 14.96 1.69
N GLY A 23 -3.88 13.85 2.43
CA GLY A 23 -5.17 13.36 2.93
C GLY A 23 -5.99 12.57 1.89
N ASP A 24 -5.41 12.30 0.72
CA ASP A 24 -6.00 11.52 -0.37
C ASP A 24 -5.80 10.02 -0.13
N VAL A 25 -6.50 9.50 0.88
CA VAL A 25 -6.48 8.10 1.30
C VAL A 25 -6.71 7.12 0.15
N GLY A 26 -7.64 7.41 -0.75
CA GLY A 26 -7.98 6.53 -1.85
C GLY A 26 -6.81 6.30 -2.81
N GLN A 27 -6.10 7.37 -3.17
CA GLN A 27 -4.93 7.30 -4.04
C GLN A 27 -3.73 6.68 -3.31
N ALA A 28 -3.55 7.00 -2.01
CA ALA A 28 -2.50 6.40 -1.19
C ALA A 28 -2.63 4.87 -1.14
N ARG A 29 -3.85 4.39 -0.90
CA ARG A 29 -4.19 2.96 -0.86
C ARG A 29 -3.90 2.26 -2.19
N ASP A 30 -4.29 2.88 -3.29
CA ASP A 30 -4.08 2.34 -4.64
C ASP A 30 -2.59 2.19 -4.98
N ALA A 31 -1.78 3.20 -4.62
CA ALA A 31 -0.34 3.16 -4.81
C ALA A 31 0.33 2.04 -3.99
N TYR A 32 -0.08 1.84 -2.73
CA TYR A 32 0.41 0.73 -1.92
C TYR A 32 -0.04 -0.65 -2.44
N LEU A 33 -1.24 -0.77 -3.02
CA LEU A 33 -1.68 -2.00 -3.68
C LEU A 33 -0.80 -2.36 -4.86
N GLN A 34 -0.58 -1.40 -5.76
CA GLN A 34 0.26 -1.63 -6.94
C GLN A 34 1.67 -2.05 -6.52
N ALA A 35 2.18 -1.49 -5.41
CA ALA A 35 3.47 -1.90 -4.85
C ALA A 35 3.44 -3.36 -4.37
N LEU A 36 2.35 -3.80 -3.73
CA LEU A 36 2.15 -5.17 -3.29
C LEU A 36 1.83 -6.15 -4.44
N GLU A 37 1.26 -5.69 -5.54
CA GLU A 37 1.08 -6.52 -6.75
C GLU A 37 2.42 -6.86 -7.40
N LEU A 38 3.39 -5.94 -7.34
CA LEU A 38 4.74 -6.13 -7.85
C LEU A 38 5.60 -6.94 -6.87
N GLU A 39 5.53 -6.62 -5.59
CA GLU A 39 6.20 -7.33 -4.50
C GLU A 39 5.26 -7.55 -3.31
N PRO A 40 4.53 -8.68 -3.29
CA PRO A 40 3.55 -8.97 -2.24
C PRO A 40 4.18 -9.16 -0.86
N GLU A 41 5.47 -9.48 -0.81
CA GLU A 41 6.23 -9.65 0.43
C GLU A 41 6.96 -8.36 0.86
N ASN A 42 6.66 -7.21 0.22
CA ASN A 42 7.30 -5.95 0.58
C ASN A 42 6.80 -5.45 1.93
N ALA A 43 7.62 -5.64 2.96
CA ALA A 43 7.31 -5.22 4.33
C ALA A 43 6.94 -3.73 4.42
N LYS A 44 7.61 -2.85 3.65
CA LYS A 44 7.37 -1.40 3.70
C LYS A 44 5.98 -1.05 3.16
N ALA A 45 5.55 -1.66 2.06
CA ALA A 45 4.20 -1.45 1.53
C ALA A 45 3.12 -2.00 2.47
N LEU A 46 3.36 -3.15 3.11
CA LEU A 46 2.45 -3.74 4.10
C LEU A 46 2.29 -2.83 5.34
N ASP A 47 3.40 -2.36 5.91
CA ASP A 47 3.41 -1.46 7.06
C ASP A 47 2.66 -0.16 6.75
N LEU A 48 2.92 0.44 5.57
CA LEU A 48 2.29 1.69 5.16
C LEU A 48 0.79 1.54 4.87
N ALA A 49 0.39 0.45 4.21
CA ALA A 49 -1.03 0.13 4.00
C ALA A 49 -1.77 -0.06 5.33
N GLY A 50 -1.14 -0.75 6.29
CA GLY A 50 -1.68 -0.92 7.65
C GLY A 50 -1.79 0.41 8.41
N LEU A 51 -0.77 1.25 8.34
CA LEU A 51 -0.77 2.58 8.95
C LEU A 51 -1.87 3.48 8.36
N LEU A 52 -2.03 3.44 7.04
CA LEU A 52 -3.08 4.18 6.34
C LEU A 52 -4.47 3.72 6.82
N CYS A 53 -4.71 2.41 6.89
CA CYS A 53 -5.96 1.85 7.40
C CYS A 53 -6.29 2.31 8.83
N MET A 54 -5.28 2.37 9.70
CA MET A 54 -5.43 2.87 11.07
C MET A 54 -5.73 4.38 11.11
N GLN A 55 -5.07 5.19 10.27
CA GLN A 55 -5.26 6.63 10.22
C GLN A 55 -6.62 7.05 9.65
N CYS A 56 -7.17 6.29 8.71
CA CYS A 56 -8.47 6.58 8.12
C CYS A 56 -9.63 6.39 9.09
N GLY A 57 -9.42 5.73 10.24
CA GLY A 57 -10.51 5.42 11.18
C GLY A 57 -11.62 4.58 10.53
N GLU A 58 -11.30 3.91 9.43
CA GLU A 58 -12.17 3.01 8.67
C GLU A 58 -11.74 1.55 8.93
N PRO A 59 -12.00 1.00 10.12
CA PRO A 59 -11.67 -0.39 10.42
C PRO A 59 -12.36 -1.36 9.44
N ALA A 60 -13.52 -0.98 8.90
CA ALA A 60 -14.26 -1.77 7.92
C ALA A 60 -13.52 -1.90 6.57
N ALA A 61 -12.85 -0.83 6.10
CA ALA A 61 -12.05 -0.89 4.87
C ALA A 61 -10.75 -1.67 5.08
N ALA A 62 -10.20 -1.63 6.29
CA ALA A 62 -9.02 -2.41 6.69
C ALA A 62 -9.30 -3.91 6.66
N GLU A 63 -10.43 -4.37 7.20
CA GLU A 63 -10.79 -5.79 7.20
C GLU A 63 -10.96 -6.37 5.78
N GLU A 64 -11.55 -5.60 4.86
CA GLU A 64 -11.66 -6.02 3.46
C GLU A 64 -10.27 -6.12 2.79
N PHE A 65 -9.32 -5.26 3.19
CA PHE A 65 -7.95 -5.29 2.68
C PHE A 65 -7.13 -6.47 3.20
N TYR A 66 -7.21 -6.77 4.50
CA TYR A 66 -6.60 -7.97 5.06
C TYR A 66 -7.23 -9.23 4.47
N SER A 67 -8.53 -9.19 4.13
CA SER A 67 -9.23 -10.30 3.49
C SER A 67 -8.85 -10.44 2.00
N SER A 68 -8.60 -9.34 1.27
CA SER A 68 -8.16 -9.41 -0.14
C SER A 68 -6.67 -9.72 -0.28
N ALA A 69 -5.84 -9.26 0.65
CA ALA A 69 -4.43 -9.64 0.75
C ALA A 69 -4.25 -11.06 1.34
N GLY A 70 -5.32 -11.65 1.87
CA GLY A 70 -5.41 -13.05 2.25
C GLY A 70 -5.54 -13.94 1.02
N PHE A 71 -4.39 -14.34 0.49
CA PHE A 71 -4.10 -15.66 -0.09
C PHE A 71 -5.29 -16.47 -0.65
N LYS A 72 -5.18 -16.77 -1.95
CA LYS A 72 -5.60 -18.08 -2.46
C LYS A 72 -4.38 -18.89 -2.86
#